data_AF-X1CVA9-F1
#
_entry.id   AF-X1CVA9-F1
#
_cell.length_a   1.000
_cell.length_b   1.000
_cell.length_c   1.000
_cell.angle_alpha   90.00
_cell.angle_beta   90.00
_cell.angle_gamma   90.00
#
_symmetry.space_group_name_H-M   'P 1'
#
loop_
_entity.id
_entity.type
_entity.pdbx_description
1 polymer ?
#
loop_
_entity_poly.entity_id
_entity_poly.type
_entity_poly.pdbx_seq_one_letter_code
_entity_poly.pdbx_strand_id
1 'polypeptide(L)'
;MDTTLQDRESALDLLSENAMTVLKSRYLKKDENGRVIETSDEMFHRVASSIAKIDALYDPNADIEKIKNEFYEMISNLEFLPNSPT
;
A
#
# COMPACT_ATOMS: atom_id res chain seq x y z
N MET A 1 14.72 23.67 3.07
CA MET A 1 14.38 22.80 4.22
C MET A 1 13.27 21.91 3.70
N ASP A 2 13.63 20.67 3.34
CA ASP A 2 12.73 19.68 2.75
C ASP A 2 11.73 19.19 3.80
N THR A 3 10.53 19.76 3.79
CA THR A 3 9.42 19.38 4.68
C THR A 3 8.74 18.07 4.22
N THR A 4 9.04 17.58 3.02
CA THR A 4 8.32 16.46 2.38
C THR A 4 8.64 15.07 2.95
N LEU A 5 9.69 14.92 3.76
CA LEU A 5 10.08 13.63 4.32
C LEU A 5 9.45 13.35 5.69
N GLN A 6 9.04 14.38 6.43
CA GLN A 6 8.56 14.22 7.80
C GLN A 6 7.08 13.81 7.88
N ASP A 7 6.30 14.09 6.84
CA ASP A 7 4.89 13.68 6.76
C ASP A 7 4.74 12.20 6.34
N ARG A 8 5.77 11.59 5.73
CA ARG A 8 5.72 10.18 5.29
C ARG A 8 5.92 9.18 6.44
N GLU A 9 6.53 9.59 7.54
CA GLU A 9 6.60 8.76 8.76
C GLU A 9 5.22 8.62 9.44
N SER A 10 4.31 9.60 9.31
CA SER A 10 3.10 9.64 10.12
C SER A 10 2.06 8.58 9.75
N ALA A 11 2.02 8.12 8.49
CA ALA A 11 1.04 7.13 8.04
C ALA A 11 1.32 5.71 8.57
N LEU A 12 2.60 5.35 8.74
CA LEU A 12 3.00 4.07 9.32
C LEU A 12 2.74 4.02 10.83
N ASP A 13 2.83 5.18 11.50
CA ASP A 13 2.52 5.35 12.92
C ASP A 13 1.00 5.30 13.22
N LEU A 14 0.12 5.36 12.20
CA LEU A 14 -1.33 5.32 12.39
C LEU A 14 -1.90 3.90 12.60
N LEU A 15 -1.11 2.84 12.36
CA LEU A 15 -1.60 1.48 12.49
C LEU A 15 -1.58 1.02 13.95
N SER A 16 -2.77 0.82 14.53
CA SER A 16 -2.91 0.17 15.84
C SER A 16 -2.25 -1.22 15.87
N GLU A 17 -1.87 -1.68 17.06
CA GLU A 17 -1.32 -3.04 17.24
C GLU A 17 -2.26 -4.14 16.71
N ASN A 18 -3.58 -3.94 16.84
CA ASN A 18 -4.58 -4.86 16.31
C ASN A 18 -4.57 -4.87 14.77
N ALA A 19 -4.50 -3.70 14.15
CA ALA A 19 -4.38 -3.59 12.69
C ALA A 19 -3.11 -4.28 12.20
N MET A 20 -1.98 -4.03 12.86
CA MET A 20 -0.71 -4.68 12.54
C MET A 20 -0.77 -6.20 12.70
N THR A 21 -1.45 -6.70 13.74
CA THR A 21 -1.68 -8.14 13.95
C THR A 21 -2.47 -8.76 12.80
N VAL A 22 -3.55 -8.09 12.37
CA VAL A 22 -4.37 -8.55 11.24
C VAL A 22 -3.57 -8.52 9.93
N LEU A 23 -2.81 -7.45 9.68
CA LEU A 23 -1.92 -7.32 8.51
C LEU A 23 -0.91 -8.47 8.44
N LYS A 24 -0.17 -8.72 9.51
CA LYS A 24 0.80 -9.83 9.59
C LYS A 24 0.14 -11.19 9.41
N SER A 25 -1.08 -11.37 9.91
CA SER A 25 -1.79 -12.63 9.81
C SER A 25 -2.25 -12.93 8.38
N ARG A 26 -2.85 -11.95 7.71
CA ARG A 26 -3.65 -12.17 6.48
C ARG A 26 -3.13 -11.52 5.20
N TYR A 27 -2.35 -10.43 5.30
CA TYR A 27 -2.14 -9.53 4.15
C TYR A 27 -0.67 -9.33 3.75
N LEU A 28 0.23 -9.25 4.73
CA LEU A 28 1.66 -9.12 4.47
C LEU A 28 2.19 -10.43 3.90
N LYS A 29 3.00 -10.33 2.83
CA LYS A 29 3.66 -11.49 2.25
C LYS A 29 4.51 -12.22 3.27
N LYS A 30 4.54 -13.54 3.11
CA LYS A 30 5.35 -14.46 3.90
C LYS A 30 6.27 -15.24 2.99
N ASP A 31 7.44 -15.60 3.51
CA ASP A 31 8.31 -16.57 2.87
C ASP A 31 7.73 -18.00 2.97
N GLU A 32 8.46 -18.97 2.40
CA GLU A 32 8.09 -20.39 2.43
C GLU A 32 8.04 -20.98 3.86
N ASN A 33 8.69 -20.32 4.83
CA ASN A 33 8.69 -20.72 6.24
C ASN A 33 7.60 -19.99 7.05
N GLY A 34 6.75 -19.19 6.41
CA GLY A 34 5.69 -18.42 7.06
C GLY A 34 6.17 -17.15 7.76
N ARG A 35 7.43 -16.73 7.58
CA ARG A 35 7.95 -15.47 8.15
C ARG A 35 7.47 -14.29 7.35
N VAL A 36 6.99 -13.24 8.02
CA VAL A 36 6.60 -11.99 7.36
C VAL A 36 7.84 -11.32 6.77
N ILE A 37 7.80 -11.05 5.46
CA ILE A 37 8.90 -10.45 4.69
C ILE A 37 8.52 -9.13 4.01
N GLU A 38 7.35 -8.59 4.36
CA GLU A 38 6.80 -7.37 3.78
C GLU A 38 6.31 -6.48 4.91
N THR A 39 6.59 -5.19 4.81
CA THR A 39 6.09 -4.13 5.68
C THR A 39 4.71 -3.64 5.21
N SER A 40 3.98 -2.94 6.06
CA SER A 40 2.71 -2.31 5.66
C SER A 40 2.89 -1.31 4.50
N ASP A 41 4.00 -0.55 4.51
CA ASP A 41 4.33 0.38 3.42
C ASP A 41 4.52 -0.33 2.08
N GLU A 42 5.33 -1.39 2.06
CA GLU A 42 5.56 -2.20 0.87
C GLU A 42 4.26 -2.85 0.38
N MET A 43 3.38 -3.27 1.31
CA MET A 43 2.06 -3.77 0.98
C MET A 43 1.19 -2.70 0.32
N PHE A 44 1.18 -1.47 0.83
CA PHE A 44 0.45 -0.35 0.23
C PHE A 44 0.96 -0.03 -1.17
N HIS A 45 2.28 0.06 -1.35
CA HIS A 45 2.91 0.23 -2.66
C HIS A 45 2.55 -0.87 -3.64
N ARG A 46 2.54 -2.13 -3.19
CA ARG A 46 2.14 -3.27 -4.02
C ARG A 46 0.70 -3.17 -4.47
N VAL A 47 -0.23 -2.84 -3.57
CA VAL A 47 -1.65 -2.70 -3.91
C VAL A 47 -1.84 -1.55 -4.90
N ALA A 48 -1.30 -0.37 -4.61
CA ALA A 48 -1.38 0.79 -5.49
C ALA A 48 -0.81 0.51 -6.89
N SER A 49 0.33 -0.17 -6.97
CA SER A 49 0.93 -0.58 -8.25
C SER A 49 0.06 -1.60 -9.00
N SER A 50 -0.57 -2.53 -8.29
CA SER A 50 -1.46 -3.53 -8.91
C SER A 50 -2.69 -2.89 -9.53
N ILE A 51 -3.25 -1.87 -8.87
CA ILE A 51 -4.41 -1.12 -9.38
C ILE A 51 -3.98 -0.26 -10.58
N ALA A 52 -2.94 0.57 -10.43
CA ALA A 52 -2.52 1.50 -11.49
C ALA A 52 -2.15 0.80 -12.81
N LYS A 53 -1.55 -0.39 -12.74
CA LYS A 53 -1.18 -1.17 -13.95
C LYS A 53 -2.37 -1.58 -14.81
N ILE A 54 -3.58 -1.67 -14.25
CA ILE A 54 -4.78 -2.04 -15.01
C ILE A 54 -5.15 -0.93 -15.99
N ASP A 55 -4.90 0.35 -15.64
CA ASP A 55 -5.28 1.48 -16.49
C ASP A 55 -4.53 1.48 -17.82
N ALA A 56 -3.29 0.97 -17.86
CA ALA A 56 -2.53 0.78 -19.10
C ALA A 56 -3.23 -0.16 -20.12
N LEU A 57 -4.14 -1.03 -19.66
CA LEU A 57 -4.92 -1.91 -20.53
C LEU A 57 -6.06 -1.17 -21.25
N TYR A 58 -6.51 -0.04 -20.71
CA TYR A 58 -7.63 0.74 -21.24
C TYR A 58 -7.18 2.03 -21.92
N ASP A 59 -6.11 2.66 -21.42
CA ASP A 59 -5.48 3.84 -22.01
C ASP A 59 -3.96 3.66 -22.10
N PRO A 60 -3.40 3.47 -23.31
CA PRO A 60 -1.96 3.37 -23.51
C PRO A 60 -1.16 4.62 -23.10
N ASN A 61 -1.82 5.77 -22.94
CA ASN A 61 -1.20 7.03 -22.52
C ASN A 61 -1.43 7.34 -21.04
N ALA A 62 -2.03 6.43 -20.27
CA ALA A 62 -2.27 6.62 -18.85
C ALA A 62 -0.95 6.89 -18.10
N ASP A 63 -0.96 7.89 -17.23
CA ASP A 63 0.16 8.18 -16.33
C ASP A 63 0.13 7.23 -15.13
N ILE A 64 0.67 6.03 -15.32
CA ILE A 64 0.67 4.95 -14.34
C ILE A 64 1.36 5.36 -13.03
N GLU A 65 2.41 6.17 -13.11
CA GLU A 65 3.15 6.61 -11.94
C GLU A 65 2.33 7.60 -11.09
N LYS A 66 1.65 8.54 -11.75
CA LYS A 66 0.72 9.44 -11.06
C LYS A 66 -0.42 8.67 -10.40
N ILE A 67 -1.07 7.76 -11.14
CA ILE A 67 -2.20 6.96 -10.62
C ILE A 67 -1.77 6.08 -9.45
N LYS A 68 -0.59 5.46 -9.54
CA LYS A 68 0.00 4.69 -8.43
C LYS A 68 0.19 5.55 -7.19
N ASN A 69 0.70 6.77 -7.33
CA ASN A 69 0.93 7.66 -6.20
C ASN A 69 -0.39 8.09 -5.56
N GLU A 70 -1.41 8.41 -6.35
CA GLU A 70 -2.76 8.74 -5.86
C GLU A 70 -3.35 7.57 -5.04
N PHE A 71 -3.29 6.34 -5.54
CA PHE A 71 -3.77 5.17 -4.78
C PHE A 71 -2.93 4.88 -3.54
N TYR A 72 -1.60 5.06 -3.61
CA TYR A 72 -0.74 4.89 -2.45
C TYR A 72 -1.13 5.85 -1.33
N GLU A 73 -1.30 7.15 -1.64
CA GLU A 73 -1.71 8.17 -0.68
C GLU A 73 -3.07 7.84 -0.05
N MET A 74 -4.06 7.46 -0.85
CA MET A 74 -5.39 7.08 -0.34
C MET A 74 -5.33 5.87 0.60
N ILE A 75 -4.51 4.86 0.27
CA ILE A 75 -4.39 3.63 1.06
C ILE A 75 -3.57 3.87 2.34
N SER A 76 -2.47 4.63 2.26
CA SER A 76 -1.63 4.95 3.42
C SER A 76 -2.38 5.84 4.41
N ASN A 77 -3.28 6.70 3.92
CA ASN A 77 -4.14 7.54 4.76
C ASN A 77 -5.42 6.82 5.24
N LEU A 78 -5.60 5.53 4.90
CA LEU A 78 -6.77 4.72 5.24
C LEU A 78 -8.11 5.28 4.70
N GLU A 79 -8.06 6.14 3.67
CA GLU A 79 -9.24 6.70 3.01
C GLU A 79 -9.93 5.67 2.12
N PHE A 80 -9.14 4.72 1.61
CA PHE A 80 -9.59 3.63 0.77
C PHE A 80 -8.78 2.37 1.07
N LEU A 81 -9.45 1.25 1.31
CA LEU A 81 -8.82 -0.06 1.44
C LEU A 81 -9.57 -1.05 0.54
N PRO A 82 -8.86 -1.83 -0.28
CA PRO A 82 -9.51 -2.92 -1.00
C PRO A 82 -10.10 -3.90 0.02
N ASN A 83 -11.20 -4.54 -0.36
CA ASN A 83 -11.77 -5.60 0.46
C ASN A 83 -10.74 -6.73 0.65
N SER A 84 -10.90 -7.48 1.74
CA SER A 84 -10.17 -8.74 1.91
C SER A 84 -10.40 -9.63 0.67
N PRO A 85 -9.36 -10.29 0.15
CA PRO A 85 -9.54 -11.38 -0.79
C PRO A 85 -10.50 -12.40 -0.16
N THR A 86 -11.58 -12.72 -0.87
CA THR A 86 -12.48 -13.84 -0.57
C THR A 86 -11.93 -15.14 -1.12
#